data_AF-A0A962UHM3-F1
#
_entry.id   AF-A0A962UHM3-F1
#
_cell.length_a   1.000
_cell.length_b   1.000
_cell.length_c   1.000
_cell.angle_alpha   90.00
_cell.angle_beta   90.00
_cell.angle_gamma   90.00
#
_symmetry.space_group_name_H-M   'P 1'
#
loop_
_entity.id
_entity.type
_entity.pdbx_description
1 polymer ?
#
loop_
_entity_poly.entity_id
_entity_poly.type
_entity_poly.pdbx_seq_one_letter_code
_entity_poly.pdbx_strand_id
1 'polypeptide(L)' 'MANLVEVKVPDIGDFKDVPIIEVLVNPGDTVKVEDPLITLESDKA' A
#
# COMPACT_ATOMS: atom_id res chain seq x y z
N MET A 1 -16.98 9.57 12.38
CA MET A 1 -17.27 8.47 11.43
C MET A 1 -15.97 8.17 10.71
N ALA A 2 -15.39 6.99 10.91
CA ALA A 2 -14.18 6.60 10.19
C ALA A 2 -14.59 6.19 8.78
N ASN A 3 -14.17 6.96 7.77
CA ASN A 3 -14.42 6.63 6.38
C ASN A 3 -13.45 5.52 5.99
N LEU A 4 -13.97 4.32 5.73
CA LEU A 4 -13.17 3.21 5.21
C LEU A 4 -12.96 3.48 3.71
N VAL A 5 -11.74 3.89 3.35
CA VAL A 5 -11.37 4.14 1.95
C VAL A 5 -10.69 2.88 1.43
N GLU A 6 -11.33 2.20 0.48
CA GLU A 6 -10.71 1.07 -0.22
C GLU A 6 -9.65 1.60 -1.19
N VAL A 7 -8.38 1.50 -0.80
CA VAL A 7 -7.24 1.82 -1.66
C VAL A 7 -6.97 0.60 -2.56
N LYS A 8 -7.39 0.68 -3.82
CA LYS A 8 -7.05 -0.33 -4.82
C LYS A 8 -5.64 -0.05 -5.32
N VAL A 9 -4.79 -1.08 -5.28
CA VAL A 9 -3.50 -1.04 -5.98
C VAL A 9 -3.80 -0.92 -7.47
N PRO A 10 -3.30 0.12 -8.18
CA PRO A 10 -3.48 0.23 -9.63
C PRO A 10 -2.82 -0.97 -10.33
N ASP A 11 -3.25 -1.28 -11.54
CA ASP A 11 -2.72 -2.40 -12.32
C ASP A 11 -1.19 -2.29 -12.46
N ILE A 12 -0.45 -3.13 -11.73
CA ILE A 12 1.03 -3.15 -11.68
C ILE A 12 1.64 -4.02 -12.79
N GLY A 13 0.83 -4.51 -13.73
CA GLY A 13 1.25 -5.36 -14.85
C GLY A 13 1.08 -6.86 -14.58
N ASP A 14 1.98 -7.70 -15.10
CA ASP A 14 1.95 -9.17 -14.93
C ASP A 14 2.20 -9.67 -13.49
N PHE A 15 2.42 -8.76 -12.55
CA PHE A 15 2.69 -9.09 -11.16
C PHE A 15 1.38 -9.25 -10.38
N LYS A 16 0.75 -10.41 -10.51
CA LYS A 16 -0.50 -10.76 -9.78
C LYS A 16 -0.29 -11.02 -8.30
N ASP A 17 0.94 -11.31 -7.88
CA ASP A 17 1.29 -11.70 -6.52
C ASP A 17 2.55 -10.95 -6.06
N VAL A 18 2.51 -9.61 -6.07
CA VAL A 18 3.61 -8.82 -5.50
C VAL A 18 3.65 -9.00 -3.98
N PRO A 19 4.76 -9.46 -3.41
CA PRO A 19 4.92 -9.52 -1.96
C PRO A 19 4.96 -8.11 -1.36
N ILE A 20 4.15 -7.90 -0.33
CA ILE A 20 4.24 -6.71 0.52
C ILE A 20 5.47 -6.89 1.41
N ILE A 21 6.48 -6.07 1.20
CA ILE A 21 7.72 -6.09 2.00
C ILE A 21 7.54 -5.36 3.33
N GLU A 22 6.77 -4.26 3.34
CA GLU A 22 6.58 -3.48 4.55
C GLU A 22 5.24 -2.72 4.55
N VAL A 23 4.55 -2.74 5.69
CA VAL A 23 3.38 -1.89 5.95
C VAL A 23 3.84 -0.77 6.89
N LEU A 24 3.87 0.46 6.37
CA LEU A 24 4.33 1.63 7.14
C LEU A 24 3.23 2.23 8.01
N VAL A 25 2.02 1.69 7.94
CA VAL A 25 0.85 2.17 8.69
C VAL A 25 0.42 1.19 9.76
N ASN A 26 0.12 1.74 10.94
CA ASN A 26 -0.38 0.99 12.08
C ASN A 26 -1.84 1.36 12.38
N PRO A 27 -2.62 0.46 13.00
CA PRO A 27 -3.97 0.78 13.44
C PRO A 27 -3.94 1.92 14.48
N GLY A 28 -4.59 3.04 14.14
CA GLY A 28 -4.60 4.26 14.96
C GLY A 28 -3.57 5.31 14.56
N ASP A 29 -2.74 5.02 13.54
CA ASP A 29 -1.80 5.98 13.00
C ASP A 29 -2.50 7.05 12.15
N THR A 30 -1.97 8.27 12.16
CA THR A 30 -2.58 9.41 11.43
C THR A 30 -1.84 9.62 10.11
N VAL A 31 -2.36 9.00 9.05
CA VAL A 31 -1.82 9.15 7.68
C VAL A 31 -2.17 10.53 7.13
N LYS A 32 -1.17 11.28 6.68
CA LYS A 32 -1.35 12.55 5.94
C LYS A 32 -1.31 12.31 4.43
N VAL A 33 -1.77 13.31 3.68
CA VAL A 33 -1.57 13.35 2.23
C VAL A 33 -0.06 13.32 1.97
N GLU A 34 0.37 12.46 1.05
CA GLU A 34 1.78 12.18 0.71
C GLU A 34 2.51 11.17 1.63
N ASP A 35 1.90 10.70 2.73
CA ASP A 35 2.54 9.69 3.57
C ASP A 35 2.51 8.30 2.90
N PRO A 36 3.64 7.56 2.93
CA PRO A 36 3.72 6.23 2.35
C PRO A 36 2.90 5.23 3.18
N LEU A 37 2.01 4.49 2.51
CA LEU A 37 1.12 3.52 3.16
C LEU A 37 1.78 2.13 3.27
N ILE A 38 2.27 1.63 2.14
CA ILE A 38 2.83 0.28 1.98
C ILE A 38 3.97 0.32 0.98
N THR A 39 4.97 -0.53 1.20
CA THR A 39 6.04 -0.78 0.24
C THR A 39 5.80 -2.12 -0.42
N LEU A 40 5.88 -2.13 -1.75
CA LEU A 40 5.68 -3.31 -2.60
C LEU A 40 7.00 -3.63 -3.30
N GLU A 41 7.48 -4.87 -3.24
CA GLU A 41 8.69 -5.30 -3.95
C GLU A 41 8.29 -5.82 -5.33
N SER A 42 8.36 -4.97 -6.35
CA SER A 42 8.21 -5.44 -7.72
C SER A 42 9.49 -6.13 -8.13
N ASP A 43 9.41 -7.42 -8.48
CA ASP A 43 10.52 -8.25 -8.95
C ASP A 43 11.00 -7.73 -10.32
N LYS A 44 11.78 -6.65 -10.31
CA LYS A 44 12.52 -6.16 -11.46
C LYS A 44 13.75 -5.41 -10.99
N ALA A 45 14.86 -6.14 -10.95
CA ALA A 45 16.19 -5.58 -11.10
C ALA A 45 16.32 -4.85 -12.46
#